data_AF-A0A838KDQ3-F1
#
_entry.id   AF-A0A838KDQ3-F1
#
_cell.length_a   1.000
_cell.length_b   1.000
_cell.length_c   1.000
_cell.angle_alpha   90.00
_cell.angle_beta   90.00
_cell.angle_gamma   90.00
#
_symmetry.space_group_name_H-M   'P 1'
#
loop_
_entity.id
_entity.type
_entity.pdbx_description
1 polymer ?
#
loop_
_entity_poly.entity_id
_entity_poly.type
_entity_poly.pdbx_seq_one_letter_code
_entity_poly.pdbx_strand_id
1 'polypeptide(L)'
;MSSVPARTSDDVLAGAPEAVARRTTPVPVELGRCEAARLTRHPLILVALAYIALVMVLEGDSGPRSAYTLVTDMPAFMLGPFVFFAANLSASRERRHGNEEWLDSMPATSADRTRAAQLAVVGPLVLVTALVLVALAVTLSTDQFISKPPALEVLSGLLPLLGAGLLGVMVARWLPWPGMAALVMVALVATHIALADRLRLLGAFVEWAAWPASDDSSVWAGVIPGSRGWHVIYVLALCAMAAAGAHLGHARRKLPVLALGGAFTAVAVVAGWAQLA
;
A
#
# COMPACT_ATOMS: atom_id res chain seq x y z
N MET A 1 -27.26 10.84 -59.73
CA MET A 1 -27.10 9.42 -59.33
C MET A 1 -25.65 9.07 -59.55
N SER A 2 -24.85 9.05 -58.47
CA SER A 2 -23.40 8.83 -58.51
C SER A 2 -23.13 7.35 -58.21
N SER A 3 -22.50 6.64 -59.13
CA SER A 3 -22.15 5.22 -58.99
C SER A 3 -20.94 5.07 -58.08
N VAL A 4 -21.16 4.46 -56.91
CA VAL A 4 -20.09 4.03 -56.01
C VAL A 4 -19.36 2.85 -56.65
N PRO A 5 -18.04 2.91 -56.89
CA PRO A 5 -17.30 1.80 -57.46
C PRO A 5 -17.22 0.63 -56.47
N ALA A 6 -17.46 -0.58 -56.98
CA ALA A 6 -17.35 -1.82 -56.23
C ALA A 6 -15.89 -2.05 -55.81
N ARG A 7 -15.60 -1.98 -54.51
CA ARG A 7 -14.34 -2.48 -53.94
C ARG A 7 -14.27 -3.99 -54.18
N THR A 8 -13.32 -4.43 -54.98
CA THR A 8 -12.96 -5.82 -55.16
C THR A 8 -12.38 -6.40 -53.87
N SER A 9 -12.85 -7.58 -53.50
CA SER A 9 -12.53 -8.33 -52.27
C SER A 9 -11.04 -8.62 -52.07
N ASP A 10 -10.24 -8.48 -53.13
CA ASP A 10 -8.84 -8.89 -53.18
C ASP A 10 -7.88 -7.85 -52.54
N ASP A 11 -8.29 -6.58 -52.44
CA ASP A 11 -7.49 -5.52 -51.79
C ASP A 11 -7.50 -5.64 -50.25
N VAL A 12 -8.40 -6.45 -49.67
CA VAL A 12 -8.50 -6.63 -48.20
C VAL A 12 -7.45 -7.61 -47.67
N LEU A 13 -6.88 -8.47 -48.52
CA LEU A 13 -5.96 -9.54 -48.09
C LEU A 13 -4.47 -9.23 -48.35
N ALA A 14 -4.15 -8.16 -49.08
CA ALA A 14 -2.77 -7.78 -49.40
C ALA A 14 -2.14 -6.79 -48.39
N GLY A 15 -2.89 -6.39 -47.35
CA GLY A 15 -2.34 -5.71 -46.19
C GLY A 15 -1.50 -6.70 -45.38
N ALA A 16 -0.25 -6.89 -45.77
CA ALA A 16 0.74 -7.62 -45.01
C ALA A 16 0.60 -7.24 -43.52
N PRO A 17 0.51 -8.19 -42.59
CA PRO A 17 0.47 -7.87 -41.18
C PRO A 17 1.78 -7.15 -40.87
N GLU A 18 1.73 -5.82 -40.86
CA GLU A 18 2.75 -4.99 -40.24
C GLU A 18 3.00 -5.67 -38.91
N ALA A 19 4.19 -6.24 -38.79
CA ALA A 19 4.66 -6.86 -37.57
C ALA A 19 4.68 -5.72 -36.56
N VAL A 20 3.52 -5.50 -35.91
CA VAL A 20 3.37 -4.63 -34.76
C VAL A 20 4.41 -5.16 -33.81
N ALA A 21 5.54 -4.46 -33.75
CA ALA A 21 6.69 -4.81 -32.95
C ALA A 21 6.16 -4.91 -31.53
N ARG A 22 5.82 -6.14 -31.11
CA ARG A 22 5.16 -6.41 -29.85
C ARG A 22 6.16 -5.97 -28.80
N ARG A 23 5.95 -4.78 -28.22
CA ARG A 23 6.71 -4.35 -27.04
C ARG A 23 6.61 -5.50 -26.03
N THR A 24 7.76 -6.12 -25.77
CA THR A 24 7.92 -7.26 -24.85
C THR A 24 7.91 -6.80 -23.40
N THR A 25 7.09 -5.79 -23.05
CA THR A 25 6.95 -5.44 -21.65
C THR A 25 6.19 -6.55 -20.95
N PRO A 26 6.68 -7.05 -19.80
CA PRO A 26 6.03 -8.14 -19.11
C PRO A 26 4.62 -7.69 -18.70
N VAL A 27 3.62 -8.49 -19.06
CA VAL A 27 2.18 -8.22 -18.85
C VAL A 27 1.85 -7.65 -17.45
N PRO A 28 2.45 -8.14 -16.34
CA PRO A 28 2.17 -7.60 -15.02
C PRO A 28 2.57 -6.13 -14.82
N VAL A 29 3.59 -5.62 -15.52
CA VAL A 29 4.09 -4.26 -15.33
C VAL A 29 3.16 -3.24 -15.98
N GLU A 30 2.71 -3.48 -17.21
CA GLU A 30 1.76 -2.57 -17.88
C GLU A 30 0.39 -2.60 -17.18
N LEU A 31 -0.08 -3.79 -16.80
CA LEU A 31 -1.30 -3.90 -16.00
C LEU A 31 -1.14 -3.19 -14.65
N GLY A 32 0.00 -3.38 -13.97
CA GLY A 32 0.32 -2.73 -12.71
C GLY A 32 0.36 -1.21 -12.80
N ARG A 33 0.87 -0.63 -13.90
CA ARG A 33 0.85 0.82 -14.14
C ARG A 33 -0.57 1.36 -14.30
N CYS A 34 -1.39 0.69 -15.11
CA CYS A 34 -2.80 1.05 -15.28
C CYS A 34 -3.56 0.96 -13.96
N GLU A 35 -3.34 -0.12 -13.19
CA GLU A 35 -3.96 -0.30 -11.88
C GLU A 35 -3.44 0.70 -10.84
N ALA A 36 -2.14 1.06 -10.86
CA ALA A 36 -1.59 2.10 -10.00
C ALA A 36 -2.31 3.44 -10.25
N ALA A 37 -2.51 3.79 -11.51
CA ALA A 37 -3.19 5.03 -11.91
C ALA A 37 -4.70 5.02 -11.59
N ARG A 38 -5.33 3.84 -11.53
CA ARG A 38 -6.71 3.69 -11.03
C ARG A 38 -6.76 3.79 -9.51
N LEU A 39 -5.82 3.14 -8.81
CA LEU A 39 -5.76 3.10 -7.36
C LEU A 39 -5.46 4.48 -6.77
N THR A 40 -4.57 5.27 -7.38
CA THR A 40 -4.31 6.66 -6.94
C THR A 40 -5.50 7.58 -7.12
N ARG A 41 -6.38 7.31 -8.09
CA ARG A 41 -7.63 8.04 -8.31
C ARG A 41 -8.83 7.43 -7.58
N HIS A 42 -8.60 6.41 -6.76
CA HIS A 42 -9.68 5.76 -6.02
C HIS A 42 -10.29 6.77 -5.03
N PRO A 43 -11.64 6.83 -4.90
CA PRO A 43 -12.30 7.84 -4.07
C PRO A 43 -11.80 7.85 -2.62
N LEU A 44 -11.53 6.68 -2.02
CA LEU A 44 -10.95 6.59 -0.68
C LEU A 44 -9.56 7.25 -0.57
N ILE A 45 -8.72 7.14 -1.60
CA ILE A 45 -7.40 7.79 -1.62
C ILE A 45 -7.55 9.29 -1.76
N LEU A 46 -8.45 9.75 -2.63
CA LEU A 46 -8.73 11.18 -2.79
C LEU A 46 -9.30 11.80 -1.51
N VAL A 47 -10.21 11.11 -0.82
CA VAL A 47 -10.75 11.53 0.48
C VAL A 47 -9.63 11.63 1.52
N ALA A 48 -8.75 10.63 1.59
CA ALA A 48 -7.63 10.65 2.52
C ALA A 48 -6.65 11.79 2.25
N LEU A 49 -6.34 12.08 0.97
CA LEU A 49 -5.50 13.21 0.59
C LEU A 49 -6.15 14.56 0.89
N ALA A 50 -7.45 14.70 0.63
CA ALA A 50 -8.20 15.91 0.96
C ALA A 50 -8.24 16.15 2.47
N TYR A 51 -8.48 15.10 3.25
CA TYR A 51 -8.44 15.16 4.71
C TYR A 51 -7.06 15.59 5.22
N ILE A 52 -6.00 15.02 4.67
CA ILE A 52 -4.63 15.41 5.01
C ILE A 52 -4.35 16.88 4.71
N ALA A 53 -4.71 17.34 3.50
CA ALA A 53 -4.52 18.73 3.11
C ALA A 53 -5.28 19.66 4.06
N LEU A 54 -6.50 19.28 4.46
CA LEU A 54 -7.29 20.01 5.44
C LEU A 54 -6.59 20.07 6.81
N VAL A 55 -6.10 18.95 7.34
CA VAL A 55 -5.36 18.91 8.62
C VAL A 55 -4.10 19.78 8.55
N MET A 56 -3.33 19.68 7.47
CA MET A 56 -2.14 20.53 7.28
C MET A 56 -2.47 22.02 7.30
N VAL A 57 -3.57 22.43 6.67
CA VAL A 57 -4.03 23.83 6.65
C VAL A 57 -4.49 24.27 8.04
N LEU A 58 -5.29 23.45 8.73
CA LEU A 58 -5.81 23.79 10.05
C LEU A 58 -4.71 23.90 11.11
N GLU A 59 -3.66 23.08 10.99
CA GLU A 59 -2.56 23.07 11.95
C GLU A 59 -1.38 23.97 11.56
N GLY A 60 -1.39 24.60 10.38
CA GLY A 60 -0.22 25.28 9.78
C GLY A 60 0.56 26.21 10.72
N ASP A 61 -0.15 26.87 11.64
CA ASP A 61 0.39 27.87 12.57
C ASP A 61 0.54 27.39 14.02
N SER A 62 0.48 26.07 14.28
CA SER A 62 0.46 25.51 15.65
C SER A 62 1.79 25.61 16.42
N GLY A 63 2.79 26.32 15.89
CA GLY A 63 4.13 26.44 16.48
C GLY A 63 5.07 25.27 16.13
N PRO A 64 6.17 25.11 16.88
CA PRO A 64 7.18 24.10 16.60
C PRO A 64 6.61 22.68 16.61
N ARG A 65 6.94 21.91 15.58
CA ARG A 65 6.47 20.52 15.41
C ARG A 65 7.59 19.54 15.64
N SER A 66 7.22 18.37 16.16
CA SER A 66 8.10 17.21 16.14
C SER A 66 8.19 16.67 14.71
N ALA A 67 9.40 16.25 14.31
CA ALA A 67 9.63 15.41 13.13
C ALA A 67 8.65 14.25 13.02
N TYR A 68 8.36 13.66 14.19
CA TYR A 68 7.55 12.48 14.35
C TYR A 68 6.10 12.68 13.87
N THR A 69 5.45 13.75 14.32
CA THR A 69 4.05 14.07 13.99
C THR A 69 3.83 14.19 12.48
N LEU A 70 4.77 14.82 11.77
CA LEU A 70 4.63 15.05 10.34
C LEU A 70 4.84 13.77 9.51
N VAL A 71 5.73 12.90 10.00
CA VAL A 71 6.33 11.82 9.20
C VAL A 71 5.73 10.46 9.50
N THR A 72 5.40 10.18 10.76
CA THR A 72 4.93 8.86 11.19
C THR A 72 3.44 8.86 11.40
N ASP A 73 2.94 9.84 12.16
CA ASP A 73 1.52 9.93 12.49
C ASP A 73 0.71 10.17 11.22
N MET A 74 0.91 11.29 10.54
CA MET A 74 0.14 11.66 9.36
C MET A 74 0.02 10.55 8.27
N PRO A 75 1.09 9.85 7.84
CA PRO A 75 0.99 8.80 6.82
C PRO A 75 0.45 7.45 7.35
N ALA A 76 0.80 7.05 8.59
CA ALA A 76 0.39 5.76 9.14
C ALA A 76 -1.02 5.82 9.77
N PHE A 77 -1.30 6.87 10.55
CA PHE A 77 -2.56 7.16 11.25
C PHE A 77 -3.73 7.24 10.26
N MET A 78 -3.59 8.08 9.24
CA MET A 78 -4.71 8.44 8.38
C MET A 78 -4.79 7.62 7.12
N LEU A 79 -3.76 7.65 6.29
CA LEU A 79 -3.85 7.05 4.95
C LEU A 79 -3.89 5.55 4.97
N GLY A 80 -3.36 4.96 6.03
CA GLY A 80 -3.16 3.54 6.11
C GLY A 80 -4.43 2.72 5.86
N PRO A 81 -5.48 2.89 6.67
CA PRO A 81 -6.77 2.22 6.46
C PRO A 81 -7.38 2.49 5.08
N PHE A 82 -7.29 3.72 4.54
CA PHE A 82 -7.81 4.03 3.21
C PHE A 82 -7.08 3.27 2.10
N VAL A 83 -5.74 3.16 2.19
CA VAL A 83 -4.94 2.36 1.24
C VAL A 83 -5.27 0.88 1.35
N PHE A 84 -5.39 0.36 2.57
CA PHE A 84 -5.82 -1.02 2.80
C PHE A 84 -7.17 -1.32 2.13
N PHE A 85 -8.20 -0.51 2.40
CA PHE A 85 -9.53 -0.73 1.84
C PHE A 85 -9.58 -0.48 0.33
N ALA A 86 -8.90 0.55 -0.18
CA ALA A 86 -8.83 0.81 -1.62
C ALA A 86 -8.15 -0.33 -2.37
N ALA A 87 -7.02 -0.83 -1.86
CA ALA A 87 -6.31 -1.97 -2.45
C ALA A 87 -7.14 -3.24 -2.39
N ASN A 88 -7.82 -3.50 -1.26
CA ASN A 88 -8.72 -4.64 -1.11
C ASN A 88 -9.91 -4.59 -2.08
N LEU A 89 -10.59 -3.45 -2.18
CA LEU A 89 -11.72 -3.24 -3.08
C LEU A 89 -11.32 -3.35 -4.56
N SER A 90 -10.14 -2.84 -4.91
CA SER A 90 -9.57 -2.98 -6.25
C SER A 90 -9.25 -4.44 -6.57
N ALA A 91 -8.51 -5.12 -5.69
CA ALA A 91 -8.08 -6.51 -5.90
C ALA A 91 -9.23 -7.52 -5.86
N SER A 92 -10.33 -7.22 -5.16
CA SER A 92 -11.55 -8.05 -5.09
C SER A 92 -12.60 -7.70 -6.16
N ARG A 93 -12.36 -6.68 -7.00
CA ARG A 93 -13.34 -6.15 -7.97
C ARG A 93 -13.86 -7.23 -8.92
N GLU A 94 -12.97 -8.07 -9.43
CA GLU A 94 -13.30 -9.15 -10.38
C GLU A 94 -14.37 -10.09 -9.81
N ARG A 95 -14.11 -10.57 -8.58
CA ARG A 95 -15.02 -11.43 -7.84
C ARG A 95 -16.34 -10.77 -7.49
N ARG A 96 -16.29 -9.52 -7.00
CA ARG A 96 -17.49 -8.76 -6.58
C ARG A 96 -18.46 -8.51 -7.74
N HIS A 97 -17.97 -8.48 -8.98
CA HIS A 97 -18.79 -8.32 -10.17
C HIS A 97 -19.07 -9.64 -10.91
N GLY A 98 -18.63 -10.79 -10.39
CA GLY A 98 -18.81 -12.09 -11.07
C GLY A 98 -18.06 -12.20 -12.40
N ASN A 99 -16.97 -11.45 -12.59
CA ASN A 99 -16.24 -11.39 -13.85
C ASN A 99 -15.10 -12.43 -13.94
N GLU A 100 -14.99 -13.36 -12.98
CA GLU A 100 -13.89 -14.32 -12.91
C GLU A 100 -13.85 -15.23 -14.15
N GLU A 101 -15.00 -15.77 -14.56
CA GLU A 101 -15.10 -16.66 -15.74
C GLU A 101 -14.69 -15.95 -17.04
N TRP A 102 -15.08 -14.67 -17.21
CA TRP A 102 -14.69 -13.87 -18.37
C TRP A 102 -13.18 -13.61 -18.38
N LEU A 103 -12.60 -13.31 -17.23
CA LEU A 103 -11.17 -13.01 -17.11
C LEU A 103 -10.28 -14.24 -17.21
N ASP A 104 -10.82 -15.45 -17.04
CA ASP A 104 -10.07 -16.69 -17.25
C ASP A 104 -9.83 -16.98 -18.74
N SER A 105 -10.61 -16.35 -19.65
CA SER A 105 -10.33 -16.36 -21.09
C SER A 105 -9.26 -15.34 -21.52
N MET A 106 -8.86 -14.43 -20.63
CA MET A 106 -7.87 -13.39 -20.95
C MET A 106 -6.43 -13.94 -20.85
N PRO A 107 -5.47 -13.39 -21.63
CA PRO A 107 -4.07 -13.85 -21.58
C PRO A 107 -3.37 -13.68 -20.22
N ALA A 108 -3.88 -12.78 -19.37
CA ALA A 108 -3.30 -12.50 -18.05
C ALA A 108 -3.79 -13.50 -17.01
N THR A 109 -2.87 -14.28 -16.44
CA THR A 109 -3.20 -15.28 -15.41
C THR A 109 -3.60 -14.62 -14.08
N SER A 110 -4.29 -15.34 -13.20
CA SER A 110 -4.63 -14.85 -11.85
C SER A 110 -3.39 -14.45 -11.02
N ALA A 111 -2.26 -15.11 -11.25
CA ALA A 111 -0.97 -14.74 -10.66
C ALA A 111 -0.47 -13.39 -11.19
N ASP A 112 -0.60 -13.13 -12.49
CA ASP A 112 -0.22 -11.84 -13.10
C ASP A 112 -1.11 -10.70 -12.60
N ARG A 113 -2.41 -10.94 -12.46
CA ARG A 113 -3.36 -9.97 -11.89
C ARG A 113 -3.04 -9.65 -10.42
N THR A 114 -2.60 -10.66 -9.66
CA THR A 114 -2.13 -10.46 -8.26
C THR A 114 -0.85 -9.63 -8.20
N ARG A 115 0.15 -9.92 -9.05
CA ARG A 115 1.39 -9.12 -9.15
C ARG A 115 1.10 -7.68 -9.56
N ALA A 116 0.22 -7.49 -10.54
CA ALA A 116 -0.20 -6.16 -10.96
C ALA A 116 -0.90 -5.40 -9.82
N ALA A 117 -1.76 -6.04 -9.04
CA ALA A 117 -2.39 -5.44 -7.87
C ALA A 117 -1.37 -5.05 -6.79
N GLN A 118 -0.33 -5.84 -6.57
CA GLN A 118 0.77 -5.49 -5.65
C GLN A 118 1.59 -4.30 -6.18
N LEU A 119 1.93 -4.29 -7.47
CA LEU A 119 2.60 -3.16 -8.11
C LEU A 119 1.75 -1.88 -8.06
N ALA A 120 0.43 -2.01 -8.14
CA ALA A 120 -0.49 -0.87 -8.07
C ALA A 120 -0.39 -0.11 -6.74
N VAL A 121 -0.06 -0.80 -5.63
CA VAL A 121 0.14 -0.20 -4.30
C VAL A 121 1.27 0.83 -4.28
N VAL A 122 2.25 0.71 -5.19
CA VAL A 122 3.33 1.70 -5.33
C VAL A 122 2.78 3.08 -5.73
N GLY A 123 1.65 3.13 -6.45
CA GLY A 123 1.01 4.39 -6.84
C GLY A 123 0.67 5.29 -5.65
N PRO A 124 -0.22 4.85 -4.74
CA PRO A 124 -0.50 5.59 -3.50
C PRO A 124 0.75 5.89 -2.67
N LEU A 125 1.70 4.96 -2.58
CA LEU A 125 2.95 5.17 -1.86
C LEU A 125 3.75 6.35 -2.41
N VAL A 126 3.94 6.42 -3.72
CA VAL A 126 4.66 7.53 -4.38
C VAL A 126 3.95 8.86 -4.16
N LEU A 127 2.62 8.87 -4.27
CA LEU A 127 1.82 10.08 -4.08
C LEU A 127 1.93 10.62 -2.65
N VAL A 128 1.83 9.74 -1.65
CA VAL A 128 1.97 10.13 -0.24
C VAL A 128 3.40 10.53 0.08
N THR A 129 4.40 9.82 -0.46
CA THR A 129 5.82 10.17 -0.30
C THR A 129 6.08 11.57 -0.83
N ALA A 130 5.57 11.92 -2.01
CA ALA A 130 5.70 13.26 -2.57
C ALA A 130 5.09 14.33 -1.65
N LEU A 131 3.89 14.07 -1.10
CA LEU A 131 3.22 14.98 -0.18
C LEU A 131 4.00 15.17 1.13
N VAL A 132 4.50 14.09 1.72
CA VAL A 132 5.34 14.13 2.93
C VAL A 132 6.64 14.91 2.67
N LEU A 133 7.27 14.71 1.52
CA LEU A 133 8.47 15.47 1.14
C LEU A 133 8.20 16.95 0.94
N VAL A 134 7.06 17.32 0.34
CA VAL A 134 6.63 18.73 0.23
C VAL A 134 6.42 19.33 1.61
N ALA A 135 5.69 18.63 2.48
CA ALA A 135 5.43 19.10 3.84
C ALA A 135 6.74 19.26 4.64
N LEU A 136 7.64 18.29 4.53
CA LEU A 136 8.97 18.33 5.14
C LEU A 136 9.78 19.54 4.63
N ALA A 137 9.76 19.80 3.32
CA ALA A 137 10.46 20.95 2.73
C ALA A 137 9.89 22.29 3.22
N VAL A 138 8.56 22.41 3.31
CA VAL A 138 7.89 23.61 3.86
C VAL A 138 8.27 23.82 5.33
N THR A 139 8.15 22.79 6.18
CA THR A 139 8.48 22.90 7.60
C THR A 139 9.96 23.16 7.85
N LEU A 140 10.86 22.63 7.00
CA LEU A 140 12.29 22.95 7.05
C LEU A 140 12.55 24.42 6.67
N SER A 141 11.77 24.99 5.75
CA SER A 141 11.94 26.38 5.31
C SER A 141 11.47 27.41 6.34
N THR A 142 10.57 27.02 7.24
CA THR A 142 10.01 27.87 8.31
C THR A 142 10.72 27.71 9.65
N ASP A 143 11.76 26.88 9.73
CA ASP A 143 12.50 26.53 10.94
C ASP A 143 11.60 26.07 12.11
N GLN A 144 10.49 25.42 11.76
CA GLN A 144 9.49 24.96 12.74
C GLN A 144 9.82 23.59 13.34
N PHE A 145 10.97 22.98 13.02
CA PHE A 145 11.34 21.69 13.59
C PHE A 145 12.01 21.83 14.94
N ILE A 146 11.46 21.13 15.95
CA ILE A 146 12.17 20.91 17.22
C ILE A 146 13.45 20.10 16.99
N SER A 147 13.36 19.09 16.13
CA SER A 147 14.49 18.28 15.66
C SER A 147 14.21 17.80 14.25
N LYS A 148 15.24 17.80 13.39
CA LYS A 148 15.10 17.36 11.99
C LYS A 148 14.95 15.82 11.92
N PRO A 149 14.00 15.28 11.13
CA PRO A 149 13.84 13.84 11.00
C PRO A 149 15.02 13.22 10.23
N PRO A 150 15.66 12.15 10.73
CA PRO A 150 16.59 11.37 9.94
C PRO A 150 15.84 10.57 8.84
N ALA A 151 16.52 10.27 7.73
CA ALA A 151 15.91 9.59 6.59
C ALA A 151 15.25 8.24 6.92
N LEU A 152 15.82 7.48 7.86
CA LEU A 152 15.24 6.22 8.31
C LEU A 152 13.90 6.40 9.04
N GLU A 153 13.69 7.53 9.72
CA GLU A 153 12.42 7.86 10.38
C GLU A 153 11.35 8.19 9.33
N VAL A 154 11.75 8.89 8.26
CA VAL A 154 10.89 9.10 7.08
C VAL A 154 10.49 7.80 6.42
N LEU A 155 11.45 6.90 6.25
CA LEU A 155 11.17 5.60 5.66
C LEU A 155 10.26 4.75 6.57
N SER A 156 10.45 4.79 7.90
CA SER A 156 9.60 4.04 8.83
C SER A 156 8.14 4.53 8.85
N GLY A 157 7.88 5.82 8.61
CA GLY A 157 6.51 6.33 8.48
C GLY A 157 5.82 5.91 7.17
N LEU A 158 6.59 5.77 6.08
CA LEU A 158 6.05 5.46 4.76
C LEU A 158 5.86 3.96 4.50
N LEU A 159 6.71 3.10 5.06
CA LEU A 159 6.64 1.65 4.85
C LEU A 159 5.33 0.98 5.33
N PRO A 160 4.72 1.39 6.46
CA PRO A 160 3.41 0.92 6.86
C PRO A 160 2.41 1.04 5.72
N LEU A 161 2.40 2.16 4.98
CA LEU A 161 1.46 2.38 3.88
C LEU A 161 1.57 1.33 2.77
N LEU A 162 2.80 0.92 2.44
CA LEU A 162 3.06 -0.20 1.54
C LEU A 162 2.49 -1.50 2.11
N GLY A 163 2.77 -1.77 3.39
CA GLY A 163 2.24 -2.91 4.12
C GLY A 163 0.71 -2.97 4.09
N ALA A 164 0.05 -1.83 4.24
CA ALA A 164 -1.41 -1.69 4.15
C ALA A 164 -1.97 -2.19 2.84
N GLY A 165 -1.41 -1.68 1.73
CA GLY A 165 -1.92 -2.01 0.41
C GLY A 165 -1.66 -3.46 0.08
N LEU A 166 -0.47 -3.97 0.41
CA LEU A 166 -0.12 -5.38 0.22
C LEU A 166 -0.99 -6.30 1.08
N LEU A 167 -1.29 -5.90 2.31
CA LEU A 167 -2.20 -6.63 3.20
C LEU A 167 -3.63 -6.61 2.66
N GLY A 168 -4.11 -5.45 2.16
CA GLY A 168 -5.41 -5.33 1.51
C GLY A 168 -5.55 -6.27 0.30
N VAL A 169 -4.51 -6.35 -0.53
CA VAL A 169 -4.43 -7.31 -1.65
C VAL A 169 -4.43 -8.75 -1.12
N MET A 170 -3.62 -9.08 -0.09
CA MET A 170 -3.59 -10.41 0.51
C MET A 170 -4.98 -10.84 1.01
N VAL A 171 -5.63 -10.00 1.80
CA VAL A 171 -6.99 -10.25 2.32
C VAL A 171 -7.97 -10.48 1.18
N ALA A 172 -7.93 -9.66 0.13
CA ALA A 172 -8.82 -9.84 -1.03
C ALA A 172 -8.62 -11.19 -1.73
N ARG A 173 -7.41 -11.76 -1.70
CA ARG A 173 -7.09 -13.05 -2.33
C ARG A 173 -7.48 -14.26 -1.49
N TRP A 174 -7.52 -14.13 -0.16
CA TRP A 174 -7.80 -15.25 0.74
C TRP A 174 -9.24 -15.30 1.25
N LEU A 175 -9.86 -14.14 1.38
CA LEU A 175 -11.10 -13.99 2.12
C LEU A 175 -12.18 -13.48 1.15
N PRO A 176 -13.00 -14.39 0.60
CA PRO A 176 -13.94 -14.04 -0.48
C PRO A 176 -15.11 -13.17 -0.01
N TRP A 177 -15.42 -13.17 1.29
CA TRP A 177 -16.55 -12.48 1.85
C TRP A 177 -16.30 -10.96 2.01
N PRO A 178 -17.21 -10.08 1.55
CA PRO A 178 -17.01 -8.63 1.52
C PRO A 178 -16.74 -8.00 2.89
N GLY A 179 -17.26 -8.59 3.98
CA GLY A 179 -17.04 -8.08 5.34
C GLY A 179 -15.68 -8.45 5.95
N MET A 180 -14.89 -9.32 5.32
CA MET A 180 -13.63 -9.79 5.91
C MET A 180 -12.56 -8.71 5.99
N ALA A 181 -12.54 -7.76 5.06
CA ALA A 181 -11.62 -6.62 5.13
C ALA A 181 -11.86 -5.79 6.40
N ALA A 182 -13.13 -5.53 6.72
CA ALA A 182 -13.51 -4.81 7.94
C ALA A 182 -13.16 -5.63 9.19
N LEU A 183 -13.45 -6.93 9.20
CA LEU A 183 -13.10 -7.81 10.32
C LEU A 183 -11.58 -7.86 10.57
N VAL A 184 -10.77 -7.96 9.52
CA VAL A 184 -9.30 -7.91 9.64
C VAL A 184 -8.84 -6.56 10.20
N MET A 185 -9.40 -5.45 9.73
CA MET A 185 -9.08 -4.13 10.27
C MET A 185 -9.43 -4.03 11.76
N VAL A 186 -10.63 -4.47 12.16
CA VAL A 186 -11.03 -4.51 13.58
C VAL A 186 -10.09 -5.39 14.39
N ALA A 187 -9.69 -6.56 13.88
CA ALA A 187 -8.75 -7.45 14.56
C ALA A 187 -7.37 -6.80 14.72
N LEU A 188 -6.87 -6.09 13.70
CA LEU A 188 -5.61 -5.34 13.78
C LEU A 188 -5.69 -4.24 14.84
N VAL A 189 -6.81 -3.50 14.87
CA VAL A 189 -7.06 -2.44 15.86
C VAL A 189 -7.12 -3.01 17.27
N ALA A 190 -7.92 -4.06 17.47
CA ALA A 190 -8.05 -4.71 18.77
C ALA A 190 -6.72 -5.29 19.26
N THR A 191 -5.94 -5.91 18.36
CA THR A 191 -4.62 -6.45 18.67
C THR A 191 -3.65 -5.34 19.06
N HIS A 192 -3.66 -4.21 18.33
CA HIS A 192 -2.84 -3.05 18.67
C HIS A 192 -3.19 -2.52 20.06
N ILE A 193 -4.48 -2.27 20.34
CA ILE A 193 -4.94 -1.78 21.65
C ILE A 193 -4.54 -2.74 22.77
N ALA A 194 -4.77 -4.04 22.59
CA ALA A 194 -4.47 -5.06 23.60
C ALA A 194 -2.97 -5.21 23.90
N LEU A 195 -2.11 -4.90 22.93
CA LEU A 195 -0.66 -5.02 23.05
C LEU A 195 0.05 -3.68 23.27
N ALA A 196 -0.69 -2.56 23.26
CA ALA A 196 -0.15 -1.21 23.28
C ALA A 196 0.86 -1.03 24.42
N ASP A 197 0.55 -1.41 25.65
CA ASP A 197 1.46 -1.19 26.79
C ASP A 197 2.67 -2.14 26.83
N ARG A 198 2.59 -3.31 26.20
CA ARG A 198 3.65 -4.33 26.25
C ARG A 198 4.62 -4.25 25.08
N LEU A 199 4.15 -3.76 23.94
CA LEU A 199 4.83 -3.85 22.66
C LEU A 199 4.82 -2.52 21.88
N ARG A 200 4.85 -1.37 22.58
CA ARG A 200 4.92 -0.02 21.94
C ARG A 200 5.95 0.05 20.81
N LEU A 201 7.09 -0.61 21.00
CA LEU A 201 8.21 -0.65 20.06
C LEU A 201 7.96 -1.51 18.80
N LEU A 202 7.00 -2.44 18.85
CA LEU A 202 6.57 -3.26 17.71
C LEU A 202 5.32 -2.69 17.02
N GLY A 203 4.89 -1.49 17.42
CA GLY A 203 3.67 -0.83 16.98
C GLY A 203 3.42 -1.01 15.49
N ALA A 204 2.37 -1.76 15.16
CA ALA A 204 1.87 -1.90 13.81
C ALA A 204 0.76 -0.87 13.57
N PHE A 205 0.75 -0.28 12.37
CA PHE A 205 -0.37 0.28 11.56
C PHE A 205 -1.52 1.08 12.19
N VAL A 206 -1.61 1.17 13.52
CA VAL A 206 -2.81 1.52 14.27
C VAL A 206 -2.47 2.34 15.51
N GLU A 207 -1.36 3.08 15.49
CA GLU A 207 -1.03 4.02 16.58
C GLU A 207 -2.16 5.02 16.85
N TRP A 208 -3.01 5.23 15.84
CA TRP A 208 -4.22 6.03 15.96
C TRP A 208 -5.17 5.60 17.06
N ALA A 209 -5.21 4.30 17.37
CA ALA A 209 -6.08 3.79 18.42
C ALA A 209 -5.61 4.20 19.83
N ALA A 210 -4.36 4.66 19.98
CA ALA A 210 -3.80 5.14 21.24
C ALA A 210 -4.01 6.65 21.48
N TRP A 211 -4.52 7.39 20.49
CA TRP A 211 -4.71 8.85 20.57
C TRP A 211 -5.53 9.34 21.78
N PRO A 212 -6.65 8.70 22.19
CA PRO A 212 -7.44 9.20 23.31
C PRO A 212 -6.83 8.93 24.69
N ALA A 213 -5.78 8.10 24.79
CA ALA A 213 -5.25 7.62 26.06
C ALA A 213 -4.16 8.52 26.67
N SER A 214 -3.69 9.54 25.96
CA SER A 214 -2.73 10.51 26.48
C SER A 214 -3.45 11.72 27.07
N ASP A 215 -3.91 11.59 28.33
CA ASP A 215 -4.39 12.74 29.14
C ASP A 215 -3.27 13.77 29.39
N ASP A 216 -2.01 13.36 29.16
CA ASP A 216 -0.83 14.21 29.21
C ASP A 216 -0.44 14.59 27.77
N SER A 217 -0.81 15.79 27.34
CA SER A 217 -0.51 16.35 26.00
C SER A 217 0.99 16.45 25.68
N SER A 218 1.85 16.10 26.63
CA SER A 218 3.30 16.06 26.52
C SER A 218 3.87 14.73 26.04
N VAL A 219 3.13 13.60 26.17
CA VAL A 219 3.59 12.27 25.76
C VAL A 219 2.85 11.86 24.50
N TRP A 220 3.35 12.38 23.37
CA TRP A 220 2.81 12.04 22.05
C TRP A 220 2.94 10.55 21.76
N ALA A 221 1.83 9.93 21.33
CA ALA A 221 1.79 8.53 20.91
C ALA A 221 2.67 8.37 19.66
N GLY A 222 3.80 7.68 19.82
CA GLY A 222 4.64 7.41 18.69
C GLY A 222 5.60 6.24 18.80
N VAL A 223 5.90 5.61 17.66
CA VAL A 223 6.93 4.60 17.51
C VAL A 223 8.25 5.31 17.75
N ILE A 224 8.78 5.16 18.95
CA ILE A 224 10.19 5.42 19.22
C ILE A 224 10.88 4.07 19.08
N PRO A 225 11.21 3.57 17.87
CA PRO A 225 11.87 2.29 17.76
C PRO A 225 13.22 2.39 18.48
N GLY A 226 13.61 1.36 19.25
CA GLY A 226 14.93 1.35 19.89
C GLY A 226 16.03 1.53 18.85
N SER A 227 16.00 0.68 17.81
CA SER A 227 16.82 0.86 16.60
C SER A 227 15.96 1.08 15.35
N ARG A 228 16.02 2.30 14.79
CA ARG A 228 15.32 2.69 13.56
C ARG A 228 15.63 1.77 12.37
N GLY A 229 16.88 1.32 12.25
CA GLY A 229 17.31 0.44 11.15
C GLY A 229 16.67 -0.95 11.25
N TRP A 230 16.66 -1.54 12.45
CA TRP A 230 16.00 -2.83 12.68
C TRP A 230 14.49 -2.73 12.50
N HIS A 231 13.88 -1.61 12.89
CA HIS A 231 12.46 -1.37 12.65
C HIS A 231 12.10 -1.34 11.16
N VAL A 232 12.88 -0.64 10.34
CA VAL A 232 12.68 -0.62 8.87
C VAL A 232 12.76 -2.04 8.28
N ILE A 233 13.73 -2.84 8.70
CA ILE A 233 13.87 -4.24 8.26
C ILE A 233 12.66 -5.07 8.69
N TYR A 234 12.20 -4.89 9.93
CA TYR A 234 11.00 -5.54 10.46
C TYR A 234 9.75 -5.23 9.62
N VAL A 235 9.48 -3.94 9.35
CA VAL A 235 8.31 -3.54 8.56
C VAL A 235 8.40 -4.01 7.11
N LEU A 236 9.60 -3.95 6.50
CA LEU A 236 9.82 -4.51 5.15
C LEU A 236 9.55 -6.02 5.11
N ALA A 237 9.97 -6.76 6.13
CA ALA A 237 9.70 -8.19 6.22
C ALA A 237 8.20 -8.47 6.33
N LEU A 238 7.44 -7.67 7.11
CA LEU A 238 5.98 -7.76 7.17
C LEU A 238 5.32 -7.46 5.82
N CYS A 239 5.80 -6.44 5.09
CA CYS A 239 5.33 -6.13 3.73
C CYS A 239 5.56 -7.33 2.79
N ALA A 240 6.76 -7.91 2.84
CA ALA A 240 7.13 -9.06 2.03
C ALA A 240 6.33 -10.33 2.39
N MET A 241 6.01 -10.53 3.67
CA MET A 241 5.08 -11.59 4.12
C MET A 241 3.70 -11.41 3.52
N ALA A 242 3.13 -10.19 3.55
CA ALA A 242 1.83 -9.92 2.96
C ALA A 242 1.82 -10.17 1.44
N ALA A 243 2.88 -9.75 0.74
CA ALA A 243 3.05 -10.03 -0.69
C ALA A 243 3.15 -11.53 -1.00
N ALA A 244 3.96 -12.27 -0.23
CA ALA A 244 4.07 -13.73 -0.37
C ALA A 244 2.73 -14.43 -0.06
N GLY A 245 2.04 -13.99 0.99
CA GLY A 245 0.70 -14.46 1.36
C GLY A 245 -0.28 -14.31 0.21
N ALA A 246 -0.34 -13.16 -0.45
CA ALA A 246 -1.24 -12.94 -1.58
C ALA A 246 -1.03 -13.95 -2.73
N HIS A 247 0.21 -14.38 -2.97
CA HIS A 247 0.52 -15.39 -3.99
C HIS A 247 0.13 -16.82 -3.59
N LEU A 248 0.18 -17.14 -2.29
CA LEU A 248 -0.09 -18.49 -1.81
C LEU A 248 -1.53 -18.94 -2.12
N GLY A 249 -2.48 -18.01 -2.23
CA GLY A 249 -3.86 -18.29 -2.63
C GLY A 249 -4.00 -18.85 -4.06
N HIS A 250 -3.03 -18.62 -4.94
CA HIS A 250 -3.11 -18.95 -6.38
C HIS A 250 -1.95 -19.82 -6.88
N ALA A 251 -0.96 -20.11 -6.02
CA ALA A 251 0.24 -20.84 -6.42
C ALA A 251 -0.07 -22.33 -6.67
N ARG A 252 0.20 -22.82 -7.89
CA ARG A 252 0.18 -24.26 -8.21
C ARG A 252 1.20 -25.04 -7.37
N ARG A 253 2.36 -24.45 -7.09
CA ARG A 253 3.41 -25.00 -6.22
C ARG A 253 3.54 -24.14 -4.97
N LYS A 254 2.95 -24.60 -3.85
CA LYS A 254 2.89 -23.83 -2.60
C LYS A 254 4.23 -23.80 -1.84
N LEU A 255 5.04 -24.85 -1.96
CA LEU A 255 6.29 -24.99 -1.18
C LEU A 255 7.28 -23.82 -1.30
N PRO A 256 7.63 -23.31 -2.49
CA PRO A 256 8.56 -22.17 -2.58
C PRO A 256 7.97 -20.89 -1.98
N VAL A 257 6.67 -20.66 -2.12
CA VAL A 257 5.99 -19.49 -1.55
C VAL A 257 5.92 -19.60 -0.03
N LEU A 258 5.68 -20.79 0.51
CA LEU A 258 5.72 -21.07 1.94
C LEU A 258 7.12 -20.89 2.52
N ALA A 259 8.16 -21.40 1.84
CA ALA A 259 9.55 -21.24 2.26
C ALA A 259 9.94 -19.76 2.30
N LEU A 260 9.55 -18.98 1.28
CA LEU A 260 9.77 -17.55 1.22
C LEU A 260 9.02 -16.80 2.34
N GLY A 261 7.74 -17.13 2.56
CA GLY A 261 6.95 -16.55 3.66
C GLY A 261 7.54 -16.89 5.04
N GLY A 262 8.02 -18.12 5.23
CA GLY A 262 8.72 -18.54 6.45
C GLY A 262 10.04 -17.79 6.66
N ALA A 263 10.82 -17.58 5.60
CA ALA A 263 12.04 -16.79 5.66
C ALA A 263 11.75 -15.33 6.07
N PHE A 264 10.74 -14.68 5.47
CA PHE A 264 10.36 -13.33 5.88
C PHE A 264 9.80 -13.28 7.31
N THR A 265 9.10 -14.32 7.76
CA THR A 265 8.65 -14.44 9.15
C THR A 265 9.83 -14.48 10.10
N ALA A 266 10.85 -15.30 9.80
CA ALA A 266 12.07 -15.37 10.60
C ALA A 266 12.80 -14.01 10.65
N VAL A 267 12.91 -13.31 9.52
CA VAL A 267 13.50 -11.96 9.47
C VAL A 267 12.69 -10.98 10.31
N ALA A 268 11.35 -10.99 10.22
CA ALA A 268 10.50 -10.13 11.02
C ALA A 268 10.68 -10.39 12.53
N VAL A 269 10.74 -11.65 12.96
CA VAL A 269 10.97 -11.99 14.37
C VAL A 269 12.35 -11.52 14.84
N VAL A 270 13.41 -11.78 14.07
CA VAL A 270 14.78 -11.38 14.43
C VAL A 270 14.92 -9.85 14.47
N ALA A 271 14.44 -9.15 13.44
CA ALA A 271 14.50 -7.70 13.38
C ALA A 271 13.63 -7.04 14.46
N GLY A 272 12.44 -7.60 14.72
CA GLY A 272 11.53 -7.19 15.78
C GLY A 272 12.14 -7.38 17.17
N TRP A 273 12.92 -8.44 17.39
CA TRP A 273 13.66 -8.64 18.63
C TRP A 273 14.87 -7.70 18.73
N ALA A 274 15.65 -7.57 17.66
CA ALA A 274 16.88 -6.79 17.63
C ALA A 274 16.64 -5.28 17.78
N GLN A 275 15.45 -4.77 17.47
CA GLN A 275 15.10 -3.37 17.75
C GLN A 275 14.76 -3.11 19.23
N LEU A 276 14.53 -4.16 20.04
CA LEU A 276 14.25 -4.06 21.48
C LEU A 276 15.52 -4.12 22.33
N ALA A 277 16.60 -4.66 21.78
CA ALA A 277 17.90 -4.82 22.41
C ALA A 277 18.77 -3.56 22.24
#